data_AF-A0A2G9TQY1-F1
#
_entry.id   AF-A0A2G9TQY1-F1
#
_cell.length_a   1.000
_cell.length_b   1.000
_cell.length_c   1.000
_cell.angle_alpha   90.00
_cell.angle_beta   90.00
_cell.angle_gamma   90.00
#
_symmetry.space_group_name_H-M   'P 1'
#
loop_
_entity.id
_entity.type
_entity.pdbx_description
1 polymer ?
#
loop_
_entity_poly.entity_id
_entity_poly.type
_entity_poly.pdbx_seq_one_letter_code
_entity_poly.pdbx_strand_id
1 'polypeptide(L)'
;LQEFQGSIETTIAIFNKSLYSDTYIKPEGQVHCWLRSTISNYLTKTPKEWVELFSRYNSGTYNNQWTVVDYKQFKPGQEIPDKDMLWILEQTPGSIKTQDVTWFLKKYSYWPSYNVPFIKDISIEAGFSEKVG
;
A
#
# COMPACT_ATOMS: atom_id res chain seq x y z
N LEU A 1 -2.77 -11.74 22.74
CA LEU A 1 -1.95 -11.36 21.58
C LEU A 1 -2.33 -9.94 21.22
N GLN A 2 -1.60 -8.93 21.70
CA GLN A 2 -1.83 -7.56 21.23
C GLN A 2 -1.07 -7.41 19.92
N GLU A 3 -1.81 -7.44 18.82
CA GLU A 3 -1.27 -7.10 17.50
C GLU A 3 -1.14 -5.57 17.44
N PHE A 4 0.08 -5.09 17.60
CA PHE A 4 0.40 -3.66 17.61
C PHE A 4 0.68 -3.10 16.21
N GLN A 5 0.14 -3.73 15.16
CA GLN A 5 0.26 -3.28 13.78
C GLN A 5 -1.14 -2.96 13.25
N GLY A 6 -1.28 -1.82 12.58
CA GLY A 6 -2.53 -1.42 11.92
C GLY A 6 -2.34 -1.33 10.42
N SER A 7 -3.28 -1.86 9.64
CA SER A 7 -3.35 -1.69 8.19
C SER A 7 -4.69 -1.10 7.80
N ILE A 8 -4.69 -0.01 7.04
CA ILE A 8 -5.89 0.60 6.46
C ILE A 8 -5.62 0.98 5.01
N GLU A 9 -6.67 1.26 4.24
CA GLU A 9 -6.51 1.57 2.82
C GLU A 9 -7.49 2.62 2.32
N THR A 10 -7.13 3.25 1.21
CA THR A 10 -8.10 3.89 0.31
C THR A 10 -7.91 3.35 -1.10
N THR A 11 -9.02 3.18 -1.82
CA THR A 11 -9.02 2.61 -3.16
C THR A 11 -8.51 3.60 -4.19
N ILE A 12 -7.52 3.22 -4.99
CA ILE A 12 -7.02 4.02 -6.10
C ILE A 12 -7.92 3.79 -7.31
N ALA A 13 -8.35 4.88 -7.94
CA ALA A 13 -9.02 4.80 -9.23
C ALA A 13 -8.02 4.40 -10.32
N ILE A 14 -8.34 3.41 -11.15
CA ILE A 14 -7.53 3.05 -12.31
C ILE A 14 -8.21 3.59 -13.57
N PHE A 15 -7.68 4.70 -14.10
CA PHE A 15 -8.18 5.34 -15.31
C PHE A 15 -7.60 4.70 -16.58
N ASN A 16 -6.37 4.21 -16.51
CA ASN A 16 -5.74 3.49 -17.62
C ASN A 16 -6.42 2.12 -17.83
N LYS A 17 -7.41 2.08 -18.72
CA LYS A 17 -8.21 0.88 -18.99
C LYS A 17 -7.43 -0.25 -19.66
N SER A 18 -6.28 0.03 -20.27
CA SER A 18 -5.44 -1.02 -20.89
C SER A 18 -4.91 -2.04 -19.86
N LEU A 19 -4.88 -1.66 -18.58
CA LEU A 19 -4.51 -2.52 -17.46
C LEU A 19 -5.55 -3.60 -17.16
N TYR A 20 -6.81 -3.44 -17.63
CA TYR A 20 -7.86 -4.46 -17.53
C TYR A 20 -7.78 -5.47 -18.67
N SER A 21 -6.58 -5.98 -18.95
CA SER A 21 -6.36 -7.05 -19.91
C SER A 21 -6.01 -8.36 -19.20
N ASP A 22 -6.22 -9.44 -19.92
CA ASP A 22 -5.75 -10.80 -19.62
C ASP A 22 -4.23 -10.91 -19.50
N THR A 23 -3.48 -9.88 -19.87
CA THR A 23 -2.04 -9.78 -19.57
C THR A 23 -1.79 -9.58 -18.07
N TYR A 24 -2.61 -8.76 -17.40
CA TYR A 24 -2.38 -8.32 -16.02
C TYR A 24 -3.37 -8.90 -15.01
N ILE A 25 -4.54 -9.35 -15.44
CA ILE A 25 -5.59 -9.93 -14.59
C ILE A 25 -5.92 -11.32 -15.11
N LYS A 26 -5.64 -12.36 -14.31
CA LYS A 26 -5.69 -13.77 -14.72
C LYS A 26 -6.32 -14.64 -13.62
N PRO A 27 -7.00 -15.73 -13.97
CA PRO A 27 -7.54 -16.67 -12.98
C PRO A 27 -6.45 -17.50 -12.29
N GLU A 28 -5.30 -17.69 -12.93
CA GLU A 28 -4.21 -18.53 -12.43
C GLU A 28 -2.98 -17.69 -12.04
N GLY A 29 -2.28 -18.12 -10.98
CA GLY A 29 -1.07 -17.46 -10.50
C GLY A 29 -1.30 -16.14 -9.74
N GLN A 30 -2.55 -15.82 -9.41
CA GLN A 30 -2.95 -14.61 -8.69
C GLN A 30 -3.81 -14.93 -7.47
N VAL A 31 -3.75 -14.07 -6.45
CA VAL A 31 -4.56 -14.21 -5.24
C VAL A 31 -5.31 -12.92 -5.00
N HIS A 32 -6.62 -13.00 -4.76
CA HIS A 32 -7.45 -11.82 -4.53
C HIS A 32 -6.96 -10.99 -3.35
N CYS A 33 -7.11 -9.66 -3.46
CA CYS A 33 -6.68 -8.66 -2.48
C CYS A 33 -7.09 -9.02 -1.04
N TRP A 34 -8.35 -9.44 -0.83
CA TRP A 34 -8.86 -9.76 0.50
C TRP A 34 -8.14 -10.94 1.17
N LEU A 35 -7.71 -11.95 0.41
CA LEU A 35 -6.91 -13.06 0.93
C LEU A 35 -5.49 -12.59 1.25
N ARG A 36 -4.89 -11.81 0.34
CA ARG A 36 -3.53 -11.27 0.53
C ARG A 36 -3.44 -10.36 1.75
N SER A 37 -4.41 -9.47 1.97
CA SER A 37 -4.45 -8.60 3.15
C SER A 37 -4.64 -9.41 4.43
N THR A 38 -5.56 -10.38 4.42
CA THR A 38 -5.80 -11.29 5.54
C THR A 38 -4.52 -12.03 5.92
N ILE A 39 -3.86 -12.70 4.96
CA ILE A 39 -2.61 -13.44 5.20
C ILE A 39 -1.51 -12.51 5.72
N SER A 40 -1.39 -11.31 5.15
CA SER A 40 -0.36 -10.35 5.57
C SER A 40 -0.59 -9.86 7.00
N ASN A 41 -1.85 -9.62 7.40
CA ASN A 41 -2.21 -9.27 8.77
C ASN A 41 -1.82 -10.39 9.75
N TYR A 42 -2.10 -11.65 9.41
CA TYR A 42 -1.85 -12.78 10.32
C TYR A 42 -0.37 -13.20 10.44
N LEU A 43 0.41 -13.05 9.37
CA LEU A 43 1.74 -13.67 9.29
C LEU A 43 2.91 -12.70 9.52
N THR A 44 2.68 -11.39 9.52
CA THR A 44 3.75 -10.39 9.58
C THR A 44 3.79 -9.67 10.91
N LYS A 45 4.95 -9.10 11.25
CA LYS A 45 5.17 -8.39 12.52
C LYS A 45 5.65 -6.96 12.31
N THR A 46 6.01 -6.59 11.10
CA THR A 46 6.49 -5.25 10.75
C THR A 46 5.76 -4.74 9.50
N PRO A 47 5.62 -3.41 9.34
CA PRO A 47 5.03 -2.84 8.14
C PRO A 47 5.75 -3.24 6.86
N LYS A 48 7.09 -3.33 6.92
CA LYS A 48 7.92 -3.77 5.79
C LYS A 48 7.60 -5.21 5.37
N GLU A 49 7.57 -6.14 6.31
CA GLU A 49 7.19 -7.54 6.02
C GLU A 49 5.77 -7.63 5.46
N TRP A 50 4.84 -6.81 5.96
CA TRP A 50 3.46 -6.76 5.47
C TRP A 50 3.41 -6.38 4.00
N VAL A 51 4.07 -5.28 3.61
CA VAL A 51 4.05 -4.82 2.22
C VAL A 51 4.80 -5.80 1.30
N GLU A 52 5.87 -6.44 1.77
CA GLU A 52 6.60 -7.48 1.02
C GLU A 52 5.75 -8.75 0.82
N LEU A 53 5.00 -9.18 1.83
CA LEU A 53 4.15 -10.37 1.73
C LEU A 53 2.90 -10.10 0.89
N PHE A 54 2.22 -8.98 1.09
CA PHE A 54 1.03 -8.58 0.32
C PHE A 54 1.33 -8.43 -1.18
N SER A 55 2.56 -8.05 -1.51
CA SER A 55 3.02 -7.87 -2.90
C SER A 55 3.03 -9.15 -3.74
N ARG A 56 3.05 -10.31 -3.09
CA ARG A 56 3.11 -11.60 -3.79
C ARG A 56 1.77 -11.91 -4.46
N TYR A 57 1.83 -12.50 -5.66
CA TYR A 57 0.65 -12.94 -6.41
C TYR A 57 -0.39 -11.83 -6.63
N ASN A 58 0.06 -10.61 -6.94
CA ASN A 58 -0.80 -9.47 -7.25
C ASN A 58 -1.89 -9.85 -8.27
N SER A 59 -3.15 -9.63 -7.91
CA SER A 59 -4.30 -9.89 -8.76
C SER A 59 -4.74 -8.71 -9.62
N GLY A 60 -4.24 -7.50 -9.35
CA GLY A 60 -4.74 -6.30 -10.03
C GLY A 60 -6.20 -5.95 -9.69
N THR A 61 -6.76 -6.55 -8.64
CA THR A 61 -8.15 -6.34 -8.20
C THR A 61 -8.18 -5.63 -6.86
N TYR A 62 -9.13 -4.71 -6.66
CA TYR A 62 -9.22 -3.88 -5.45
C TYR A 62 -7.89 -3.16 -5.20
N ASN A 63 -7.55 -2.29 -6.15
CA ASN A 63 -6.28 -1.59 -6.26
C ASN A 63 -6.26 -0.42 -5.28
N ASN A 64 -5.43 -0.49 -4.25
CA ASN A 64 -5.48 0.42 -3.12
C ASN A 64 -4.10 1.02 -2.82
N GLN A 65 -4.11 2.16 -2.14
CA GLN A 65 -3.01 2.57 -1.29
C GLN A 65 -3.25 1.97 0.09
N TRP A 66 -2.47 0.96 0.45
CA TRP A 66 -2.40 0.44 1.81
C TRP A 66 -1.42 1.28 2.64
N THR A 67 -1.84 1.64 3.84
CA THR A 67 -1.02 2.29 4.87
C THR A 67 -0.89 1.35 6.04
N VAL A 68 0.34 1.03 6.42
CA VAL A 68 0.65 0.05 7.45
C VAL A 68 1.54 0.69 8.51
N VAL A 69 1.09 0.67 9.75
CA VAL A 69 1.70 1.38 10.88
C VAL A 69 2.13 0.40 11.97
N ASP A 70 3.32 0.60 12.50
CA ASP A 70 3.82 -0.10 13.69
C ASP A 70 3.60 0.74 14.96
N TYR A 71 2.56 0.43 15.72
CA TYR A 71 2.28 1.11 16.99
C TYR A 71 3.29 0.76 18.09
N LYS A 72 4.09 -0.31 17.98
CA LYS A 72 5.12 -0.65 18.98
C LYS A 72 6.21 0.41 19.06
N GLN A 73 6.41 1.14 17.97
CA GLN A 73 7.42 2.19 17.88
C GLN A 73 6.91 3.53 18.43
N PHE A 74 5.60 3.68 18.63
CA PHE A 74 5.02 4.88 19.21
C PHE A 74 5.08 4.85 20.74
N LYS A 75 5.73 5.86 21.33
CA LYS A 75 5.78 6.06 22.78
C LYS A 75 5.29 7.48 23.09
N PRO A 76 4.20 7.65 23.85
CA PRO A 76 3.69 8.97 24.18
C PRO A 76 4.76 9.89 24.78
N GLY A 77 4.84 11.12 24.26
CA GLY A 77 5.82 12.12 24.71
C GLY A 77 7.25 11.93 24.17
N GLN A 78 7.50 10.92 23.33
CA GLN A 78 8.79 10.71 22.67
C GLN A 78 8.68 11.00 21.17
N GLU A 79 9.79 11.39 20.56
CA GLU A 79 9.87 11.50 19.11
C GLU A 79 9.69 10.14 18.44
N ILE A 80 9.05 10.14 17.27
CA ILE A 80 8.94 8.97 16.43
C ILE A 80 10.28 8.66 15.74
N PRO A 81 10.55 7.38 15.39
CA PRO A 81 11.78 7.00 14.70
C PRO A 81 11.89 7.62 13.30
N ASP A 82 13.08 7.56 12.70
CA ASP A 82 13.32 8.11 11.37
C ASP A 82 12.82 7.21 10.22
N LYS A 83 12.59 5.92 10.50
CA LYS A 83 12.22 4.90 9.52
C LYS A 83 11.38 3.78 10.15
N ASP A 84 10.82 2.95 9.30
CA ASP A 84 10.16 1.68 9.59
C ASP A 84 8.92 1.76 10.51
N MET A 85 8.38 2.95 10.80
CA MET A 85 7.14 3.11 11.55
C MET A 85 5.90 3.07 10.64
N LEU A 86 5.97 3.69 9.47
CA LEU A 86 4.84 3.77 8.54
C LEU A 86 5.30 3.48 7.11
N TRP A 87 4.79 2.38 6.56
CA TRP A 87 5.01 1.97 5.19
C TRP A 87 3.71 2.09 4.39
N ILE A 88 3.85 2.47 3.13
CA ILE A 88 2.76 2.41 2.15
C ILE A 88 3.04 1.36 1.08
N LEU A 89 1.96 0.82 0.51
CA LEU A 89 1.96 0.00 -0.68
C LEU A 89 0.87 0.50 -1.61
N GLU A 90 1.21 0.71 -2.88
CA GLU A 90 0.26 1.07 -3.92
C GLU A 90 0.27 0.01 -5.01
N GLN A 91 -0.93 -0.38 -5.44
CA GLN A 91 -1.15 -1.46 -6.40
C GLN A 91 -1.92 -0.95 -7.62
N THR A 92 -1.55 -1.44 -8.80
CA THR A 92 -2.35 -1.46 -10.03
C THR A 92 -2.36 -2.89 -10.59
N PRO A 93 -3.13 -3.21 -11.65
CA PRO A 93 -2.93 -4.45 -12.37
C PRO A 93 -1.52 -4.55 -12.94
N GLY A 94 -0.77 -5.57 -12.53
CA GLY A 94 0.60 -5.83 -13.00
C GLY A 94 1.72 -5.11 -12.26
N SER A 95 1.43 -4.17 -11.35
CA SER A 95 2.46 -3.39 -10.65
C SER A 95 2.12 -3.19 -9.18
N ILE A 96 3.15 -3.25 -8.35
CA ILE A 96 3.10 -2.89 -6.93
C ILE A 96 4.36 -2.08 -6.61
N LYS A 97 4.19 -0.99 -5.87
CA LYS A 97 5.28 -0.18 -5.34
C LYS A 97 5.07 0.04 -3.85
N THR A 98 6.16 0.03 -3.10
CA THR A 98 6.16 0.18 -1.64
C THR A 98 7.13 1.26 -1.23
N GLN A 99 6.83 2.00 -0.17
CA GLN A 99 7.72 3.05 0.32
C GLN A 99 7.59 3.23 1.82
N ASP A 100 8.73 3.38 2.51
CA ASP A 100 8.77 3.91 3.86
C ASP A 100 8.52 5.43 3.81
N VAL A 101 7.43 5.87 4.43
CA VAL A 101 7.06 7.29 4.50
C VAL A 101 7.00 7.78 5.96
N THR A 102 7.73 7.11 6.85
CA THR A 102 7.96 7.56 8.24
C THR A 102 8.50 8.99 8.29
N TRP A 103 9.38 9.35 7.35
CA TRP A 103 9.89 10.72 7.22
C TRP A 103 8.77 11.77 7.05
N PHE A 104 7.69 11.43 6.32
CA PHE A 104 6.56 12.33 6.07
C PHE A 104 5.78 12.52 7.36
N LEU A 105 5.49 11.41 8.05
CA LEU A 105 4.82 11.45 9.36
C LEU A 105 5.64 12.26 10.37
N LYS A 106 6.96 12.10 10.39
CA LYS A 106 7.86 12.85 11.29
C LYS A 106 7.88 14.34 10.98
N LYS A 107 7.90 14.68 9.69
CA LYS A 107 7.97 16.07 9.22
C LYS A 107 6.65 16.82 9.37
N TYR A 108 5.53 16.16 9.12
CA TYR A 108 4.22 16.82 8.98
C TYR A 108 3.21 16.42 10.06
N SER A 109 3.51 15.43 10.89
CA SER A 109 2.62 14.91 11.96
C SER A 109 1.32 14.26 11.49
N TYR A 110 1.18 13.95 10.19
CA TYR A 110 0.06 13.19 9.65
C TYR A 110 0.46 12.46 8.36
N TRP A 111 -0.39 11.54 7.89
CA TRP A 111 -0.28 10.90 6.58
C TRP A 111 -1.63 10.97 5.84
N PRO A 112 -1.72 11.65 4.67
CA PRO A 112 -2.95 11.70 3.90
C PRO A 112 -3.12 10.50 2.97
N SER A 113 -4.36 10.01 2.85
CA SER A 113 -4.77 9.02 1.85
C SER A 113 -6.20 9.33 1.39
N TYR A 114 -6.40 9.58 0.10
CA TYR A 114 -7.68 10.06 -0.44
C TYR A 114 -7.91 9.61 -1.89
N ASN A 115 -7.69 8.32 -2.17
CA ASN A 115 -7.96 7.68 -3.47
C ASN A 115 -7.07 8.14 -4.65
N VAL A 116 -6.04 8.95 -4.37
CA VAL A 116 -5.03 9.40 -5.33
C VAL A 116 -3.69 8.78 -4.96
N PRO A 117 -2.97 8.13 -5.89
CA PRO A 117 -1.67 7.53 -5.61
C PRO A 117 -0.61 8.59 -5.31
N PHE A 118 0.16 8.34 -4.26
CA PHE A 118 1.32 9.11 -3.83
C PHE A 118 2.57 8.75 -4.63
N ILE A 119 2.76 7.47 -4.97
CA ILE A 119 3.96 7.02 -5.70
C ILE A 119 3.82 7.41 -7.17
N LYS A 120 4.77 8.20 -7.66
CA LYS A 120 4.74 8.79 -9.02
C LYS A 120 4.52 7.75 -10.12
N ASP A 121 5.22 6.62 -10.06
CA ASP A 121 5.10 5.56 -11.05
C ASP A 121 3.67 5.00 -11.10
N ILE A 122 3.07 4.74 -9.94
CA ILE A 122 1.67 4.27 -9.85
C ILE A 122 0.71 5.33 -10.39
N SER A 123 0.95 6.60 -10.08
CA SER A 123 0.15 7.72 -10.60
C SER A 123 0.14 7.78 -12.13
N ILE A 124 1.30 7.57 -12.75
CA ILE A 124 1.43 7.49 -14.21
C ILE A 124 0.74 6.23 -14.74
N GLU A 125 1.06 5.06 -14.18
CA GLU A 125 0.49 3.77 -14.62
C GLU A 125 -1.04 3.75 -14.55
N ALA A 126 -1.61 4.28 -13.46
CA ALA A 126 -3.05 4.38 -13.24
C ALA A 126 -3.73 5.44 -14.10
N GLY A 127 -2.98 6.33 -14.77
CA GLY A 127 -3.51 7.36 -15.67
C GLY A 127 -3.94 8.67 -14.98
N PHE A 128 -3.41 8.99 -13.80
CA PHE A 128 -3.69 10.28 -13.14
C PHE A 128 -2.94 11.45 -13.79
N SER A 129 -1.75 11.21 -14.35
CA SER A 129 -0.95 12.27 -15.00
C SER A 129 -1.63 12.86 -16.24
N GLU A 130 -2.48 12.10 -16.91
CA GLU A 130 -3.24 12.54 -18.10
C GLU A 130 -4.46 13.40 -17.74
N LYS A 131 -4.85 13.44 -16.46
CA LYS A 131 -6.02 14.17 -15.96
C LYS A 131 -5.68 15.56 -15.42
N VAL A 132 -4.41 15.94 -15.36
CA VAL A 132 -3.94 17.24 -14.85
C VAL A 132 -3.88 18.29 -15.98
N GLY A 133 -4.81 18.22 -16.93
CA GLY A 133 -4.96 19.14 -18.06
C GLY A 133 -6.22 19.99 -17.95
#